data_AF-A0A5J6YQL5-F1
#
_entry.id   AF-A0A5J6YQL5-F1
#
_cell.length_a   1.000
_cell.length_b   1.000
_cell.length_c   1.000
_cell.angle_alpha   90.00
_cell.angle_beta   90.00
_cell.angle_gamma   90.00
#
_symmetry.space_group_name_H-M   'P 1'
#
loop_
_entity.id
_entity.type
_entity.pdbx_description
1 polymer ?
#
loop_
_entity_poly.entity_id
_entity_poly.type
_entity_poly.pdbx_seq_one_letter_code
_entity_poly.pdbx_strand_id
1 'polypeptide(L)'
;MRRVCLIGALVAVLSAALFYASGMGMRPGSFSLHMGAHLLLSLGAAPLLILAFPMWRPHISGPLAFLALNVVTYGVHLPAVYTRLMTPGGMLIESLLFLGAGLLFWARVARGGLGAALLLLAQMAACALLGAAITFSRDAYAMTLPDDTALGGVLMWVVGGFVVMAAAFYHFMLVLKTAETRNEQTV
;
A
#
# COMPACT_ATOMS: atom_id res chain seq x y z
N MET A 1 12.84 19.17 1.03
CA MET A 1 11.82 18.10 0.93
C MET A 1 12.25 16.95 0.02
N ARG A 2 12.54 17.18 -1.28
CA ARG A 2 12.90 16.10 -2.25
C ARG A 2 13.96 15.10 -1.76
N ARG A 3 15.09 15.57 -1.23
CA ARG A 3 16.17 14.68 -0.71
C ARG A 3 15.68 13.77 0.41
N VAL A 4 14.89 14.31 1.35
CA VAL A 4 14.33 13.55 2.48
C VAL A 4 13.38 12.46 1.96
N CYS A 5 12.50 12.80 1.00
CA CYS A 5 11.60 11.81 0.39
C CYS A 5 12.38 10.70 -0.34
N LEU A 6 13.43 11.05 -1.10
CA LEU A 6 14.27 10.06 -1.78
C LEU A 6 15.00 9.14 -0.81
N ILE A 7 15.59 9.69 0.26
CA ILE A 7 16.26 8.89 1.29
C ILE A 7 15.25 7.95 1.95
N GLY A 8 14.08 8.44 2.34
CA GLY A 8 13.04 7.62 2.95
C GLY A 8 12.55 6.51 2.01
N ALA A 9 12.31 6.83 0.73
CA ALA A 9 11.95 5.85 -0.29
C ALA A 9 13.04 4.79 -0.49
N LEU A 10 14.31 5.22 -0.55
CA LEU A 10 15.44 4.31 -0.70
C LEU A 10 15.56 3.37 0.50
N VAL A 11 15.43 3.89 1.73
CA VAL A 11 15.44 3.07 2.95
C VAL A 11 14.31 2.04 2.92
N ALA A 12 13.11 2.45 2.51
CA ALA A 12 11.95 1.56 2.39
C ALA A 12 12.20 0.43 1.37
N VAL A 13 12.67 0.78 0.16
CA VAL A 13 12.98 -0.21 -0.90
C VAL A 13 14.12 -1.13 -0.48
N LEU A 14 15.22 -0.60 0.05
CA LEU A 14 16.37 -1.39 0.48
C LEU A 14 16.01 -2.33 1.63
N SER A 15 15.19 -1.90 2.58
CA SER A 15 14.76 -2.75 3.70
C SER A 15 13.94 -3.94 3.20
N ALA A 16 12.98 -3.71 2.29
CA ALA A 16 12.21 -4.79 1.67
C ALA A 16 13.11 -5.70 0.82
N ALA A 17 14.01 -5.13 0.03
CA ALA A 17 14.94 -5.90 -0.81
C ALA A 17 15.89 -6.77 0.02
N LEU A 18 16.45 -6.24 1.11
CA LEU A 18 17.31 -6.99 2.03
C LEU A 18 16.53 -8.12 2.72
N PHE A 19 15.31 -7.84 3.15
CA PHE A 19 14.43 -8.87 3.73
C PHE A 19 14.21 -10.04 2.76
N TYR A 20 13.86 -9.77 1.49
CA TYR A 20 13.67 -10.82 0.51
C TYR A 20 14.97 -11.52 0.09
N ALA A 21 16.05 -10.76 -0.14
CA ALA A 21 17.35 -11.29 -0.52
C ALA A 21 17.96 -12.20 0.55
N SER A 22 17.66 -11.95 1.83
CA SER A 22 18.11 -12.80 2.95
C SER A 22 17.43 -14.17 3.01
N GLY A 23 16.36 -14.40 2.22
CA GLY A 23 15.53 -15.59 2.29
C GLY A 23 14.62 -15.64 3.51
N MET A 24 14.65 -14.64 4.41
CA MET A 24 13.78 -14.59 5.59
C MET A 24 12.29 -14.58 5.21
N GLY A 25 11.92 -13.94 4.10
CA GLY A 25 10.53 -13.87 3.64
C GLY A 25 9.93 -15.18 3.12
N MET A 26 10.74 -16.23 2.98
CA MET A 26 10.29 -17.57 2.57
C MET A 26 10.36 -18.58 3.73
N ARG A 27 10.75 -18.15 4.93
CA ARG A 27 10.84 -19.03 6.10
C ARG A 27 9.44 -19.28 6.66
N PRO A 28 9.17 -20.47 7.23
CA PRO A 28 7.94 -20.69 7.97
C PRO A 28 7.75 -19.65 9.07
N GLY A 29 6.55 -19.07 9.16
CA GLY A 29 6.23 -18.03 10.15
C GLY A 29 6.84 -16.65 9.85
N SER A 30 7.08 -16.31 8.57
CA SER A 30 7.52 -14.98 8.14
C SER A 30 6.42 -14.15 7.45
N PHE A 31 5.15 -14.56 7.54
CA PHE A 31 4.02 -13.92 6.86
C PHE A 31 3.80 -12.48 7.32
N SER A 32 3.91 -12.21 8.63
CA SER A 32 3.76 -10.84 9.14
C SER A 32 4.87 -9.91 8.66
N LEU A 33 6.12 -10.39 8.62
CA LEU A 33 7.24 -9.64 8.06
C LEU A 33 7.09 -9.42 6.55
N HIS A 34 6.60 -10.43 5.83
CA HIS A 34 6.26 -10.36 4.41
C HIS A 34 5.20 -9.28 4.14
N MET A 35 4.13 -9.26 4.93
CA MET A 35 3.14 -8.18 4.88
C MET A 35 3.77 -6.81 5.18
N GLY A 36 4.65 -6.73 6.18
CA GLY A 36 5.39 -5.51 6.49
C GLY A 36 6.17 -4.97 5.28
N ALA A 37 6.83 -5.85 4.52
CA ALA A 37 7.53 -5.47 3.30
C ALA A 37 6.58 -4.95 2.21
N HIS A 38 5.39 -5.56 2.03
CA HIS A 38 4.38 -5.04 1.10
C HIS A 38 3.88 -3.65 1.49
N LEU A 39 3.59 -3.42 2.76
CA LEU A 39 3.17 -2.10 3.27
C LEU A 39 4.29 -1.08 3.09
N LEU A 40 5.54 -1.47 3.35
CA LEU A 40 6.69 -0.58 3.19
C LEU A 40 6.89 -0.15 1.73
N LEU A 41 6.69 -1.06 0.77
CA LEU A 41 6.79 -0.75 -0.66
C LEU A 41 5.62 0.12 -1.15
N SER A 42 4.38 -0.27 -0.83
CA SER A 42 3.17 0.36 -1.38
C SER A 42 2.71 1.62 -0.65
N LEU A 43 2.91 1.70 0.67
CA LEU A 43 2.48 2.82 1.52
C LEU A 43 3.64 3.67 2.04
N GLY A 44 4.87 3.16 2.00
CA GLY A 44 6.09 3.90 2.34
C GLY A 44 6.80 4.45 1.11
N ALA A 45 7.42 3.56 0.33
CA ALA A 45 8.27 3.93 -0.80
C ALA A 45 7.50 4.65 -1.91
N ALA A 46 6.38 4.09 -2.36
CA ALA A 46 5.61 4.64 -3.47
C ALA A 46 5.17 6.11 -3.26
N PRO A 47 4.50 6.51 -2.16
CA PRO A 47 4.12 7.92 -1.97
C PRO A 47 5.34 8.84 -1.85
N LEU A 48 6.41 8.39 -1.20
CA LEU A 48 7.65 9.17 -1.09
C LEU A 48 8.31 9.42 -2.45
N LEU A 49 8.30 8.42 -3.34
CA LEU A 49 8.78 8.59 -4.71
C LEU A 49 7.91 9.59 -5.49
N ILE A 50 6.58 9.50 -5.40
CA ILE A 50 5.69 10.46 -6.05
C ILE A 50 5.91 11.89 -5.53
N LEU A 51 6.14 12.06 -4.23
CA LEU A 51 6.47 13.36 -3.64
C LEU A 51 7.85 13.87 -4.06
N ALA A 52 8.82 12.98 -4.30
CA ALA A 52 10.16 13.34 -4.76
C ALA A 52 10.20 13.78 -6.24
N PHE A 53 9.22 13.39 -7.05
CA PHE A 53 9.14 13.69 -8.49
C PHE A 53 7.79 14.32 -8.88
N PRO A 54 7.50 15.56 -8.45
CA PRO A 54 6.19 16.18 -8.68
C PRO A 54 5.85 16.40 -10.17
N MET A 55 6.86 16.44 -11.05
CA MET A 55 6.67 16.56 -12.50
C MET A 55 6.20 15.24 -13.14
N TRP A 56 6.42 14.10 -12.51
CA TRP A 56 5.99 12.79 -13.02
C TRP A 56 4.65 12.38 -12.41
N ARG A 57 3.57 12.89 -13.01
CA ARG A 57 2.19 12.61 -12.58
C ARG A 57 1.34 12.20 -13.79
N PRO A 58 1.50 10.95 -14.27
CA PRO A 58 0.69 10.46 -15.39
C PRO A 58 -0.81 10.65 -15.09
N HIS A 59 -1.59 10.94 -16.12
CA HIS A 59 -3.03 11.09 -15.98
C HIS A 59 -3.68 9.70 -15.96
N ILE A 60 -3.91 9.19 -14.77
CA ILE A 60 -4.56 7.89 -14.53
C ILE A 60 -5.96 8.17 -13.99
N SER A 61 -6.99 7.43 -14.42
CA SER A 61 -8.32 7.57 -13.84
C SER A 61 -8.35 7.04 -12.41
N GLY A 62 -9.23 7.58 -11.56
CA GLY A 62 -9.40 7.11 -10.17
C GLY A 62 -9.66 5.60 -10.09
N PRO A 63 -10.68 5.08 -10.81
CA PRO A 63 -11.00 3.66 -10.81
C PRO A 63 -9.84 2.78 -11.30
N LEU A 64 -9.11 3.18 -12.34
CA LEU A 64 -7.98 2.39 -12.83
C LEU A 64 -6.85 2.29 -11.80
N ALA A 65 -6.53 3.40 -11.13
CA ALA A 65 -5.52 3.42 -10.07
C ALA A 65 -5.93 2.53 -8.88
N PHE A 66 -7.21 2.57 -8.48
CA PHE A 66 -7.78 1.69 -7.47
C PHE A 66 -7.68 0.21 -7.86
N LEU A 67 -8.14 -0.13 -9.07
CA LEU A 67 -8.15 -1.50 -9.56
C LEU A 67 -6.72 -2.06 -9.69
N ALA A 68 -5.77 -1.27 -10.19
CA ALA A 68 -4.38 -1.71 -10.31
C ALA A 68 -3.80 -2.15 -8.96
N LEU A 69 -3.98 -1.35 -7.91
CA LEU A 69 -3.50 -1.70 -6.56
C LEU A 69 -4.27 -2.89 -5.97
N ASN A 70 -5.60 -2.94 -6.12
CA ASN A 70 -6.39 -4.01 -5.53
C ASN A 70 -6.26 -5.35 -6.25
N VAL A 71 -6.04 -5.36 -7.57
CA VAL A 71 -5.76 -6.60 -8.31
C VAL A 71 -4.46 -7.22 -7.82
N VAL A 72 -3.40 -6.42 -7.64
CA VAL A 72 -2.15 -6.91 -7.04
C VAL A 72 -2.40 -7.38 -5.62
N THR A 73 -3.02 -6.52 -4.80
CA THR A 73 -3.22 -6.78 -3.37
C THR A 73 -4.06 -8.03 -3.13
N TYR A 74 -5.21 -8.19 -3.77
CA TYR A 74 -6.02 -9.40 -3.61
C TYR A 74 -5.38 -10.61 -4.31
N GLY A 75 -4.83 -10.41 -5.51
CA GLY A 75 -4.30 -11.49 -6.34
C GLY A 75 -3.15 -12.24 -5.67
N VAL A 76 -2.15 -11.52 -5.15
CA VAL A 76 -0.98 -12.13 -4.49
C VAL A 76 -1.34 -12.80 -3.15
N HIS A 77 -2.42 -12.35 -2.51
CA HIS A 77 -2.92 -12.94 -1.26
C HIS A 77 -3.91 -14.09 -1.49
N LEU A 78 -4.19 -14.50 -2.73
CA LEU A 78 -4.89 -15.76 -2.96
C LEU A 78 -3.97 -16.93 -2.56
N PRO A 79 -4.39 -17.90 -1.73
CA PRO A 79 -3.51 -18.97 -1.25
C PRO A 79 -2.75 -19.73 -2.35
N ALA A 80 -3.41 -20.00 -3.47
CA ALA A 80 -2.80 -20.68 -4.62
C ALA A 80 -1.74 -19.83 -5.33
N VAL A 81 -1.92 -18.50 -5.36
CA VAL A 81 -0.95 -17.57 -5.97
C VAL A 81 0.22 -17.38 -5.01
N TYR A 82 -0.07 -17.10 -3.74
CA TYR A 82 0.92 -16.97 -2.67
C TYR A 82 1.90 -18.15 -2.66
N THR A 83 1.39 -19.38 -2.62
CA THR A 83 2.22 -20.59 -2.60
C THR A 83 3.16 -20.69 -3.81
N ARG A 84 2.72 -20.24 -4.99
CA ARG A 84 3.55 -20.25 -6.21
C ARG A 84 4.62 -19.16 -6.22
N LEU A 85 4.36 -18.05 -5.54
CA LEU A 85 5.28 -16.92 -5.46
C LEU A 85 6.31 -17.05 -4.34
N MET A 86 6.21 -18.09 -3.48
CA MET A 86 7.22 -18.47 -2.47
C MET A 86 8.52 -19.02 -3.07
N THR A 87 9.13 -18.25 -3.96
CA THR A 87 10.44 -18.49 -4.58
C THR A 87 11.19 -17.16 -4.65
N PRO A 88 12.53 -17.14 -4.79
CA PRO A 88 13.27 -15.88 -4.93
C PRO A 88 12.77 -15.00 -6.09
N GLY A 89 12.43 -15.61 -7.22
CA GLY A 89 11.86 -14.91 -8.38
C GLY A 89 10.44 -14.38 -8.11
N GLY A 90 9.61 -15.18 -7.44
CA GLY A 90 8.25 -14.76 -7.06
C GLY A 90 8.24 -13.58 -6.09
N MET A 91 9.09 -13.58 -5.07
CA MET A 91 9.25 -12.46 -4.12
C MET A 91 9.66 -11.16 -4.82
N LEU A 92 10.56 -11.26 -5.81
CA LEU A 92 10.96 -10.11 -6.62
C LEU A 92 9.77 -9.58 -7.44
N ILE A 93 9.02 -10.48 -8.09
CA ILE A 93 7.84 -10.12 -8.87
C ILE A 93 6.81 -9.41 -7.99
N GLU A 94 6.48 -9.97 -6.83
CA GLU A 94 5.55 -9.35 -5.86
C GLU A 94 6.02 -7.97 -5.43
N SER A 95 7.31 -7.82 -5.11
CA SER A 95 7.89 -6.53 -4.71
C SER A 95 7.71 -5.47 -5.80
N LEU A 96 7.99 -5.84 -7.05
CA LEU A 96 7.82 -4.95 -8.19
C LEU A 96 6.34 -4.62 -8.44
N LEU A 97 5.44 -5.58 -8.28
CA LEU A 97 4.00 -5.38 -8.41
C LEU A 97 3.47 -4.41 -7.34
N PHE A 98 3.83 -4.58 -6.07
CA PHE A 98 3.40 -3.68 -4.99
C PHE A 98 3.96 -2.28 -5.15
N LEU A 99 5.25 -2.14 -5.50
CA LEU A 99 5.86 -0.84 -5.74
C LEU A 99 5.20 -0.16 -6.95
N GLY A 100 5.08 -0.87 -8.08
CA GLY A 100 4.51 -0.36 -9.32
C GLY A 100 3.05 0.06 -9.19
N ALA A 101 2.20 -0.82 -8.63
CA ALA A 101 0.79 -0.50 -8.41
C ALA A 101 0.61 0.62 -7.37
N GLY A 102 1.45 0.64 -6.33
CA GLY A 102 1.52 1.75 -5.38
C GLY A 102 1.85 3.08 -6.05
N LEU A 103 2.85 3.11 -6.95
CA LEU A 103 3.20 4.32 -7.69
C LEU A 103 2.03 4.86 -8.53
N LEU A 104 1.31 3.98 -9.23
CA LEU A 104 0.12 4.38 -10.01
C LEU A 104 -1.00 4.94 -9.11
N PHE A 105 -1.24 4.28 -7.97
CA PHE A 105 -2.22 4.71 -6.98
C PHE A 105 -1.87 6.09 -6.41
N TRP A 106 -0.64 6.27 -5.92
CA TRP A 106 -0.21 7.51 -5.31
C TRP A 106 -0.02 8.65 -6.32
N ALA A 107 0.32 8.36 -7.58
CA ALA A 107 0.32 9.36 -8.65
C ALA A 107 -1.07 9.97 -8.84
N ARG A 108 -2.13 9.15 -8.76
CA ARG A 108 -3.51 9.63 -8.81
C ARG A 108 -3.90 10.41 -7.55
N VAL A 109 -3.55 9.92 -6.37
CA VAL A 109 -3.84 10.59 -5.08
C VAL A 109 -3.17 11.95 -5.00
N ALA A 110 -1.92 12.08 -5.47
CA ALA A 110 -1.15 13.32 -5.43
C ALA A 110 -1.76 14.48 -6.24
N ARG A 111 -2.74 14.21 -7.12
CA ARG A 111 -3.54 15.23 -7.81
C ARG A 111 -4.54 15.94 -6.88
N GLY A 112 -4.80 15.38 -5.70
CA GLY A 112 -5.64 15.99 -4.67
C GLY A 112 -7.13 16.03 -4.99
N GLY A 113 -7.84 16.90 -4.25
CA GLY A 113 -9.28 17.08 -4.32
C GLY A 113 -10.08 15.95 -3.65
N LEU A 114 -11.41 16.09 -3.70
CA LEU A 114 -12.35 15.13 -3.10
C LEU A 114 -12.15 13.70 -3.65
N GLY A 115 -11.85 13.58 -4.95
CA GLY A 115 -11.59 12.28 -5.57
C GLY A 115 -10.38 11.54 -4.99
N ALA A 116 -9.35 12.25 -4.49
CA ALA A 116 -8.23 11.61 -3.80
C ALA A 116 -8.65 11.08 -2.41
N ALA A 117 -9.43 11.86 -1.65
CA ALA A 117 -9.96 11.44 -0.35
C ALA A 117 -10.86 10.20 -0.48
N LEU A 118 -11.80 10.21 -1.44
CA LEU A 118 -12.68 9.07 -1.70
C LEU A 118 -11.91 7.82 -2.14
N LEU A 119 -10.89 7.99 -2.99
CA LEU A 119 -10.03 6.90 -3.43
C LEU A 119 -9.25 6.26 -2.26
N LEU A 120 -8.73 7.08 -1.34
CA LEU A 120 -8.04 6.61 -0.14
C LEU A 120 -9.00 5.90 0.85
N LEU A 121 -10.21 6.40 1.03
CA LEU A 121 -11.24 5.72 1.84
C LEU A 121 -11.65 4.37 1.24
N ALA A 122 -11.81 4.31 -0.09
CA ALA A 122 -12.07 3.04 -0.78
C ALA A 122 -10.91 2.05 -0.58
N GLN A 123 -9.66 2.52 -0.68
CA GLN A 123 -8.49 1.69 -0.41
C GLN A 123 -8.41 1.24 1.05
N MET A 124 -8.78 2.10 2.00
CA MET A 124 -8.88 1.75 3.42
C MET A 124 -9.86 0.59 3.61
N ALA A 125 -11.06 0.68 3.03
CA ALA A 125 -12.06 -0.37 3.14
C ALA A 125 -11.58 -1.68 2.52
N ALA A 126 -10.92 -1.63 1.35
CA ALA A 126 -10.37 -2.81 0.70
C ALA A 126 -9.24 -3.47 1.52
N CYS A 127 -8.29 -2.69 2.04
CA CYS A 127 -7.26 -3.18 2.95
C CYS A 127 -7.88 -3.77 4.23
N ALA A 128 -8.94 -3.14 4.75
CA ALA A 128 -9.61 -3.59 5.96
C ALA A 128 -10.31 -4.93 5.76
N LEU A 129 -11.07 -5.07 4.68
CA LEU A 129 -11.78 -6.31 4.35
C LEU A 129 -10.82 -7.46 4.07
N LEU A 130 -9.77 -7.23 3.28
CA LEU A 130 -8.79 -8.28 2.99
C LEU A 130 -7.93 -8.63 4.21
N GLY A 131 -7.47 -7.64 4.97
CA GLY A 131 -6.73 -7.88 6.22
C GLY A 131 -7.56 -8.66 7.24
N ALA A 132 -8.86 -8.34 7.38
CA ALA A 132 -9.79 -9.13 8.19
C ALA A 132 -9.90 -10.56 7.67
N ALA A 133 -10.11 -10.74 6.36
CA ALA A 133 -10.21 -12.06 5.75
C ALA A 133 -8.96 -12.90 6.02
N ILE A 134 -7.75 -12.34 5.85
CA ILE A 134 -6.48 -13.01 6.17
C ILE A 134 -6.41 -13.34 7.67
N THR A 135 -6.75 -12.38 8.54
CA THR A 135 -6.70 -12.55 10.00
C THR A 135 -7.53 -13.76 10.46
N PHE A 136 -8.74 -13.90 9.89
CA PHE A 136 -9.67 -14.96 10.27
C PHE A 136 -9.55 -16.24 9.42
N SER A 137 -8.69 -16.26 8.39
CA SER A 137 -8.39 -17.44 7.57
C SER A 137 -6.99 -18.00 7.82
N ARG A 138 -6.58 -18.01 9.09
CA ARG A 138 -5.22 -18.37 9.56
C ARG A 138 -4.67 -19.72 9.06
N ASP A 139 -5.53 -20.66 8.69
CA ASP A 139 -5.15 -22.00 8.21
C ASP A 139 -5.17 -22.12 6.66
N ALA A 140 -5.50 -21.05 5.94
CA ALA A 140 -5.64 -21.06 4.48
C ALA A 140 -4.31 -20.91 3.73
N TYR A 141 -3.25 -20.44 4.39
CA TYR A 141 -1.95 -20.16 3.76
C TYR A 141 -0.96 -21.28 4.07
N ALA A 142 -0.37 -21.86 3.03
CA ALA A 142 0.65 -22.88 3.19
C ALA A 142 1.96 -22.28 3.75
N MET A 143 2.67 -23.05 4.57
CA MET A 143 3.97 -22.68 5.15
C MET A 143 3.95 -21.48 6.11
N THR A 144 2.79 -21.11 6.65
CA THR A 144 2.67 -20.07 7.68
C THR A 144 2.28 -20.66 9.02
N LEU A 145 2.64 -19.95 10.11
CA LEU A 145 2.10 -20.27 11.44
C LEU A 145 0.78 -19.51 11.61
N PRO A 146 -0.30 -20.13 12.13
CA PRO A 146 -1.61 -19.48 12.21
C PRO A 146 -1.59 -18.10 12.89
N ASP A 147 -0.85 -17.97 13.99
CA ASP A 147 -0.73 -16.71 14.73
C ASP A 147 0.02 -15.63 13.94
N ASP A 148 1.01 -16.03 13.13
CA ASP A 148 1.78 -15.12 12.28
C ASP A 148 0.97 -14.68 11.04
N THR A 149 0.14 -15.57 10.48
CA THR A 149 -0.85 -15.20 9.46
C THR A 149 -1.86 -14.20 10.01
N ALA A 150 -2.38 -14.47 11.21
CA ALA A 150 -3.29 -13.55 11.89
C ALA A 150 -2.65 -12.17 12.10
N LEU A 151 -1.39 -12.14 12.56
CA LEU A 151 -0.64 -10.89 12.73
C LEU A 151 -0.42 -10.17 11.40
N GLY A 152 -0.11 -10.87 10.31
CA GLY A 152 0.00 -10.25 8.98
C GLY A 152 -1.32 -9.63 8.52
N GLY A 153 -2.44 -10.32 8.70
CA GLY A 153 -3.77 -9.74 8.46
C GLY A 153 -4.00 -8.48 9.31
N VAL A 154 -3.56 -8.50 10.58
CA VAL A 154 -3.64 -7.37 11.51
C VAL A 154 -2.80 -6.17 11.07
N LEU A 155 -1.59 -6.40 10.57
CA LEU A 155 -0.77 -5.34 10.00
C LEU A 155 -1.45 -4.69 8.79
N MET A 156 -2.06 -5.51 7.92
CA MET A 156 -2.71 -5.01 6.71
C MET A 156 -3.91 -4.10 7.00
N TRP A 157 -4.87 -4.55 7.82
CA TRP A 157 -6.07 -3.73 8.07
C TRP A 157 -5.84 -2.60 9.07
N VAL A 158 -5.07 -2.80 10.15
CA VAL A 158 -4.87 -1.75 11.16
C VAL A 158 -3.82 -0.76 10.69
N VAL A 159 -2.58 -1.22 10.45
CA VAL A 159 -1.49 -0.31 10.11
C VAL A 159 -1.70 0.23 8.69
N GLY A 160 -1.95 -0.66 7.72
CA GLY A 160 -2.21 -0.26 6.34
C GLY A 160 -3.44 0.63 6.23
N GLY A 161 -4.56 0.25 6.85
CA GLY A 161 -5.80 1.02 6.89
C GLY A 161 -5.63 2.39 7.55
N PHE A 162 -4.94 2.47 8.69
CA PHE A 162 -4.70 3.73 9.38
C PHE A 162 -3.91 4.72 8.52
N VAL A 163 -2.86 4.26 7.82
CA VAL A 163 -2.05 5.13 6.96
C VAL A 163 -2.88 5.75 5.84
N VAL A 164 -3.69 4.96 5.12
CA VAL A 164 -4.54 5.49 4.04
C VAL A 164 -5.69 6.34 4.57
N MET A 165 -6.25 6.02 5.75
CA MET A 165 -7.28 6.82 6.42
C MET A 165 -6.73 8.19 6.84
N ALA A 166 -5.55 8.25 7.44
CA ALA A 166 -4.91 9.52 7.82
C ALA A 166 -4.67 10.40 6.58
N ALA A 167 -4.20 9.81 5.47
CA ALA A 167 -4.06 10.52 4.21
C ALA A 167 -5.41 11.00 3.65
N ALA A 168 -6.48 10.21 3.79
CA ALA A 168 -7.82 10.60 3.35
C ALA A 168 -8.33 11.83 4.11
N PHE A 169 -8.20 11.82 5.43
CA PHE A 169 -8.57 12.94 6.29
C PHE A 169 -7.77 14.20 5.97
N TYR A 170 -6.47 14.07 5.73
CA TYR A 170 -5.65 15.20 5.28
C TYR A 170 -6.23 15.84 4.00
N HIS A 171 -6.56 15.03 2.99
CA HIS A 171 -7.15 15.54 1.76
C HIS A 171 -8.54 16.16 1.98
N PHE A 172 -9.37 15.56 2.85
CA PHE A 172 -10.68 16.10 3.19
C PHE A 172 -10.58 17.48 3.85
N MET A 173 -9.66 17.66 4.81
CA MET A 173 -9.40 18.94 5.46
C MET A 173 -8.94 20.02 4.47
N LEU A 174 -8.10 19.67 3.49
CA LEU A 174 -7.70 20.62 2.44
C LEU A 174 -8.87 21.06 1.56
N VAL A 175 -9.80 20.14 1.26
CA VAL A 175 -11.00 20.46 0.47
C VAL A 175 -11.92 21.40 1.25
N LEU A 176 -12.16 21.11 2.54
CA LEU A 176 -12.98 21.97 3.41
C LEU A 176 -12.41 23.38 3.50
N LYS A 177 -11.12 23.51 3.82
CA LYS A 177 -10.44 24.80 3.89
C LYS A 177 -10.58 25.61 2.59
N THR A 178 -10.45 24.94 1.45
CA THR A 178 -10.58 25.61 0.14
C THR A 178 -12.01 26.09 -0.12
N ALA A 179 -13.01 25.34 0.33
CA ALA A 179 -14.42 25.72 0.20
C ALA A 179 -14.76 26.92 1.11
N GLU A 180 -14.27 26.93 2.34
CA GLU A 180 -14.43 28.03 3.30
C GLU A 180 -13.88 29.35 2.75
N THR A 181 -12.63 29.37 2.29
CA THR A 181 -11.99 30.58 1.73
C THR A 181 -12.75 31.13 0.51
N ARG A 182 -13.37 30.26 -0.31
CA ARG A 182 -14.17 30.72 -1.45
C ARG A 182 -15.47 31.38 -1.02
N ASN A 183 -16.12 30.87 0.02
CA ASN A 183 -17.35 31.45 0.54
C ASN A 183 -17.10 32.84 1.15
N GLU A 184 -15.98 33.02 1.86
CA GLU A 184 -15.59 34.33 2.43
C GLU A 184 -15.34 35.40 1.36
N GLN A 185 -14.91 35.03 0.15
CA GLN A 185 -14.66 35.97 -0.95
C GLN A 185 -15.94 36.41 -1.69
N THR A 186 -17.05 35.70 -1.47
CA THR A 186 -18.34 35.97 -2.14
C THR A 186 -19.31 36.80 -1.29
N VAL A 187 -18.94 37.10 -0.04
CA VAL A 187 -19.72 37.91 0.92
C VAL A 187 -19.07 39.29 1.02
#